data_AF-A0A920SZV7-F1
#
_entry.id   AF-A0A920SZV7-F1
#
_cell.length_a   1.000
_cell.length_b   1.000
_cell.length_c   1.000
_cell.angle_alpha   90.00
_cell.angle_beta   90.00
_cell.angle_gamma   90.00
#
_symmetry.space_group_name_H-M   'P 1'
#
loop_
_entity.id
_entity.type
_entity.pdbx_description
1 polymer ?
#
loop_
_entity_poly.entity_id
_entity_poly.type
_entity_poly.pdbx_seq_one_letter_code
_entity_poly.pdbx_strand_id
1 'polypeptide(L)'
;MPLITGPMFRASGVDWDPRHRNPYDYYEKIKFERKLHTASDNYARYWVRVQEARESVKIVRQCIEQIEPGPVRPSFDDVPRLLRPPAGDAYAAIEGSKGELGFYLVSDGGIAPYRMHVRSSSLINLTLLRDMLIGGQFGDLFVTFGSVDLNMGEVDR
;
A
#
# COMPACT_ATOMS: atom_id res chain seq x y z
N MET A 1 0.36 -7.68 -13.43
CA MET A 1 0.55 -6.98 -12.15
C MET A 1 2.03 -6.71 -11.96
N PRO A 2 2.48 -5.49 -11.64
CA PRO A 2 3.90 -5.17 -11.55
C PRO A 2 4.58 -5.92 -10.38
N LEU A 3 5.83 -6.35 -10.61
CA LEU A 3 6.71 -7.04 -9.64
C LEU A 3 7.17 -6.12 -8.49
N ILE A 4 6.89 -4.82 -8.55
CA ILE A 4 7.34 -3.79 -7.60
C ILE A 4 6.18 -2.84 -7.38
N THR A 5 5.96 -2.37 -6.16
CA THR A 5 4.85 -1.46 -5.86
C THR A 5 5.28 -0.32 -4.95
N GLY A 6 4.48 0.74 -4.92
CA GLY A 6 4.67 1.84 -3.98
C GLY A 6 5.81 2.80 -4.35
N PRO A 7 6.43 3.42 -3.33
CA PRO A 7 7.48 4.41 -3.51
C PRO A 7 8.69 3.87 -4.30
N MET A 8 8.97 2.56 -4.19
CA MET A 8 10.03 1.90 -4.98
C MET A 8 9.81 2.07 -6.48
N PHE A 9 8.56 1.91 -6.93
CA PHE A 9 8.20 1.98 -8.34
C PHE A 9 8.04 3.42 -8.83
N ARG A 10 7.57 4.32 -7.96
CA ARG A 10 7.50 5.76 -8.25
C ARG A 10 8.88 6.44 -8.29
N ALA A 11 9.85 5.92 -7.54
CA ALA A 11 11.24 6.38 -7.56
C ALA A 11 12.02 5.99 -8.83
N SER A 12 11.46 5.12 -9.68
CA SER A 12 11.98 4.80 -11.01
C SER A 12 11.22 5.47 -12.16
N GLY A 13 10.37 6.45 -11.84
CA GLY A 13 9.67 7.28 -12.82
C GLY A 13 8.36 6.69 -13.29
N VAL A 14 7.92 5.56 -12.72
CA VAL A 14 6.69 4.91 -13.14
C VAL A 14 5.49 5.49 -12.37
N ASP A 15 4.56 6.10 -13.10
CA ASP A 15 3.32 6.65 -12.55
C ASP A 15 2.31 5.56 -12.20
N TRP A 16 2.56 4.85 -11.10
CA TRP A 16 1.67 3.82 -10.57
C TRP A 16 1.25 4.14 -9.13
N ASP A 17 -0.02 4.45 -8.95
CA ASP A 17 -0.65 4.66 -7.66
C ASP A 17 -2.13 4.20 -7.74
N PRO A 18 -2.49 3.11 -7.04
CA PRO A 18 -3.86 2.61 -6.99
C PRO A 18 -4.88 3.66 -6.52
N ARG A 19 -4.50 4.59 -5.63
CA ARG A 19 -5.42 5.62 -5.10
C ARG A 19 -5.98 6.52 -6.20
N HIS A 20 -5.28 6.66 -7.32
CA HIS A 20 -5.76 7.39 -8.49
C HIS A 20 -6.25 6.45 -9.60
N ARG A 21 -5.57 5.32 -9.85
CA ARG A 21 -5.89 4.44 -10.99
C ARG A 21 -7.07 3.52 -10.73
N ASN A 22 -7.23 3.07 -9.49
CA ASN A 22 -8.34 2.26 -9.01
C ASN A 22 -8.79 2.83 -7.65
N PRO A 23 -9.37 4.04 -7.66
CA PRO A 23 -9.67 4.76 -6.43
C PRO A 23 -10.64 3.94 -5.58
N TYR A 24 -10.29 3.80 -4.31
CA TYR A 24 -11.13 3.19 -3.28
C TYR A 24 -11.54 4.26 -2.26
N ASP A 25 -12.56 3.95 -1.47
CA ASP A 25 -13.15 4.85 -0.48
C ASP A 25 -13.49 6.23 -1.09
N TYR A 26 -12.83 7.30 -0.59
CA TYR A 26 -13.09 8.68 -0.99
C TYR A 26 -12.00 9.26 -1.90
N TYR A 27 -11.01 8.46 -2.31
CA TYR A 27 -9.86 8.96 -3.07
C TYR A 27 -10.21 9.54 -4.45
N GLU A 28 -11.35 9.15 -5.04
CA GLU A 28 -11.85 9.73 -6.30
C GLU A 28 -12.10 11.24 -6.20
N LYS A 29 -12.46 11.74 -5.02
CA LYS A 29 -12.81 13.15 -4.79
C LYS A 29 -11.64 13.98 -4.25
N ILE A 30 -10.54 13.34 -3.86
CA ILE A 30 -9.38 13.98 -3.25
C ILE A 30 -8.40 14.38 -4.35
N LYS A 31 -7.93 15.63 -4.31
CA LYS A 31 -6.92 16.13 -5.25
C LYS A 31 -5.54 16.02 -4.64
N PHE A 32 -4.69 15.18 -5.22
CA PHE A 32 -3.30 15.05 -4.79
C PHE A 32 -2.38 14.78 -5.97
N GLU A 33 -1.11 15.12 -5.79
CA GLU A 33 -0.08 14.94 -6.80
C GLU A 33 0.76 13.68 -6.51
N ARG A 34 0.86 12.79 -7.49
CA ARG A 34 1.74 11.62 -7.40
C ARG A 34 3.18 12.04 -7.64
N LYS A 35 4.03 11.82 -6.65
CA LYS A 35 5.43 12.26 -6.65
C LYS A 35 6.29 11.19 -7.29
N LEU A 36 6.92 11.55 -8.41
CA LEU A 36 7.78 10.66 -9.19
C LEU A 36 9.22 11.17 -9.14
N HIS A 37 10.16 10.24 -9.22
CA HIS A 37 11.57 10.53 -9.38
C HIS A 37 12.16 9.53 -10.37
N THR A 38 13.22 9.87 -11.11
CA THR A 38 13.75 9.02 -12.20
C THR A 38 15.09 8.37 -11.88
N ALA A 39 15.85 8.91 -10.92
CA ALA A 39 17.20 8.43 -10.62
C ALA A 39 17.27 6.99 -10.09
N SER A 40 16.17 6.41 -9.59
CA SER A 40 16.08 5.01 -9.13
C SER A 40 17.07 4.59 -8.03
N ASP A 41 17.70 5.55 -7.34
CA ASP A 41 18.68 5.33 -6.28
C ASP A 41 18.06 5.45 -4.88
N ASN A 42 18.88 5.24 -3.85
CA ASN A 42 18.47 5.38 -2.45
C ASN A 42 17.89 6.78 -2.16
N TYR A 43 18.49 7.82 -2.77
CA TYR A 43 18.04 9.19 -2.59
C TYR A 43 16.67 9.46 -3.23
N ALA A 44 16.43 8.98 -4.45
CA ALA A 44 15.14 9.06 -5.12
C ALA A 44 14.03 8.48 -4.25
N ARG A 45 14.28 7.31 -3.65
CA ARG A 45 13.34 6.64 -2.74
C ARG A 45 13.08 7.42 -1.46
N TYR A 46 14.12 8.01 -0.87
CA TYR A 46 13.97 8.91 0.27
C TYR A 46 13.14 10.14 -0.11
N TRP A 47 13.48 10.78 -1.23
CA TRP A 47 12.81 11.99 -1.70
C TRP A 47 11.33 11.74 -1.96
N VAL A 48 10.97 10.67 -2.69
CA VAL A 48 9.57 10.31 -2.96
C VAL A 48 8.79 10.16 -1.66
N ARG A 49 9.32 9.43 -0.67
CA ARG A 49 8.64 9.25 0.63
C ARG A 49 8.42 10.56 1.37
N VAL A 50 9.41 11.45 1.39
CA VAL A 50 9.26 12.77 2.02
C VAL A 50 8.19 13.60 1.31
N GLN A 51 8.14 13.57 -0.02
CA GLN A 51 7.11 14.30 -0.76
C GLN A 51 5.72 13.68 -0.59
N GLU A 52 5.61 12.35 -0.54
CA GLU A 52 4.35 11.67 -0.23
C GLU A 52 3.84 11.98 1.18
N ALA A 53 4.73 12.11 2.17
CA ALA A 53 4.35 12.53 3.51
C ALA A 53 3.78 13.96 3.49
N ARG A 54 4.40 14.88 2.75
CA ARG A 54 3.88 16.25 2.56
C ARG A 54 2.53 16.24 1.83
N GLU A 55 2.38 15.39 0.82
CA GLU A 55 1.13 15.28 0.08
C GLU A 55 0.02 14.68 0.96
N SER A 56 0.34 13.73 1.83
CA SER A 56 -0.58 13.15 2.80
C SER A 56 -1.16 14.20 3.74
N VAL A 57 -0.38 15.21 4.14
CA VAL A 57 -0.90 16.34 4.93
C VAL A 57 -1.94 17.15 4.15
N LYS A 58 -1.75 17.34 2.84
CA LYS A 58 -2.76 18.03 2.00
C LYS A 58 -4.04 17.21 1.88
N ILE A 59 -3.91 15.89 1.74
CA ILE A 59 -5.05 14.96 1.71
C ILE A 59 -5.85 15.06 3.02
N VAL A 60 -5.18 14.99 4.17
CA VAL A 60 -5.83 15.10 5.49
C VAL A 60 -6.58 16.42 5.64
N ARG A 61 -6.00 17.55 5.21
CA ARG A 61 -6.67 18.85 5.25
C ARG A 61 -7.95 18.87 4.41
N GLN A 62 -7.89 18.33 3.18
CA GLN A 62 -9.07 18.21 2.33
C GLN A 62 -10.15 17.32 2.96
N CYS A 63 -9.78 16.21 3.59
CA CYS A 63 -10.74 15.34 4.28
C CYS A 63 -11.41 16.05 5.47
N ILE A 64 -10.66 16.86 6.22
CA ILE A 64 -11.22 17.65 7.35
C ILE A 64 -12.21 18.70 6.83
N GLU A 65 -11.90 19.36 5.72
CA GLU A 65 -12.79 20.38 5.13
C GLU A 65 -14.07 19.78 4.53
N GLN A 66 -14.00 18.54 4.05
CA GLN A 66 -15.11 17.85 3.37
C GLN A 66 -15.84 16.85 4.26
N ILE A 67 -15.55 16.82 5.57
CA ILE A 67 -16.17 15.85 6.46
C ILE A 67 -17.66 16.16 6.62
N GLU A 68 -18.50 15.21 6.20
CA GLU A 68 -19.94 15.31 6.39
C GLU A 68 -20.33 14.77 7.78
N PRO A 69 -21.33 15.38 8.46
CA PRO A 69 -21.84 14.84 9.70
C PRO A 69 -22.53 13.49 9.45
N GLY A 70 -22.28 12.50 10.29
CA GLY A 70 -22.88 11.18 10.15
C GLY A 70 -22.42 10.20 11.23
N PRO A 71 -23.05 9.02 11.28
CA PRO A 71 -22.61 7.96 12.18
C PRO A 71 -21.24 7.43 11.75
N VAL A 72 -20.30 7.32 12.69
CA VAL A 72 -18.94 6.80 12.43
C VAL A 72 -18.93 5.28 12.20
N ARG A 73 -20.00 4.59 12.64
CA ARG A 73 -20.17 3.15 12.49
C ARG A 73 -21.61 2.84 12.06
N PRO A 74 -21.84 1.80 11.25
CA PRO A 74 -23.19 1.29 10.98
C PRO A 74 -23.85 0.80 12.28
N SER A 75 -25.19 0.82 12.32
CA SER A 75 -25.93 0.21 13.44
C SER A 75 -25.74 -1.31 13.43
N PHE A 76 -25.83 -1.93 14.60
CA PHE A 76 -25.84 -3.39 14.70
C PHE A 76 -27.11 -4.03 14.11
N ASP A 77 -28.15 -3.22 13.89
CA ASP A 77 -29.35 -3.64 13.19
C ASP A 77 -29.09 -3.83 11.68
N ASP A 78 -28.20 -3.00 11.11
CA ASP A 78 -27.84 -3.05 9.68
C ASP A 78 -26.72 -4.06 9.41
N VAL A 79 -25.72 -4.09 10.29
CA VAL A 79 -24.54 -4.96 10.16
C VAL A 79 -24.37 -5.78 11.44
N PRO A 80 -24.70 -7.08 11.41
CA PRO A 80 -24.50 -7.95 12.55
C PRO A 80 -23.03 -8.03 12.96
N ARG A 81 -22.76 -8.21 14.26
CA ARG A 81 -21.38 -8.42 14.78
C ARG A 81 -20.68 -9.63 14.16
N LEU A 82 -21.45 -10.66 13.82
CA LEU A 82 -20.97 -11.89 13.18
C LEU A 82 -21.41 -11.86 11.73
N LEU A 83 -20.48 -11.51 10.84
CA LEU A 83 -20.70 -11.50 9.41
C LEU A 83 -20.52 -12.92 8.85
N ARG A 84 -21.49 -13.36 8.04
CA ARG A 84 -21.37 -14.59 7.24
C ARG A 84 -21.39 -14.18 5.76
N PRO A 85 -20.21 -13.90 5.17
CA PRO A 85 -20.15 -13.52 3.77
C PRO A 85 -20.67 -14.66 2.87
N PRO A 86 -21.24 -14.34 1.70
CA PRO A 86 -21.64 -15.37 0.74
C PRO A 86 -20.42 -16.18 0.27
N ALA A 87 -20.65 -17.42 -0.12
CA ALA A 87 -19.59 -18.26 -0.66
C ALA A 87 -19.01 -17.66 -1.95
N GLY A 88 -17.68 -17.59 -2.04
CA GLY A 88 -16.98 -16.96 -3.15
C GLY A 88 -15.58 -16.51 -2.76
N ASP A 89 -14.84 -15.99 -3.74
CA ASP A 89 -13.51 -15.43 -3.59
C ASP A 89 -13.49 -13.93 -3.90
N ALA A 90 -12.59 -13.19 -3.25
CA ALA A 90 -12.38 -11.77 -3.50
C ALA A 90 -10.91 -11.39 -3.30
N TYR A 91 -10.41 -10.49 -4.14
CA TYR A 91 -9.14 -9.81 -3.94
C TYR A 91 -9.39 -8.32 -3.78
N ALA A 92 -8.96 -7.76 -2.65
CA ALA A 92 -8.97 -6.33 -2.42
C ALA A 92 -7.56 -5.87 -2.08
N ALA A 93 -7.16 -4.71 -2.61
CA ALA A 93 -5.85 -4.15 -2.35
C ALA A 93 -5.93 -2.65 -2.10
N ILE A 94 -5.05 -2.18 -1.21
CA ILE A 94 -4.89 -0.77 -0.88
C ILE A 94 -3.45 -0.35 -1.15
N GLU A 95 -3.24 0.95 -1.38
CA GLU A 95 -1.90 1.52 -1.44
C GLU A 95 -1.45 1.87 -0.02
N GLY A 96 -0.65 0.98 0.59
CA GLY A 96 0.05 1.25 1.83
C GLY A 96 1.29 2.12 1.62
N SER A 97 1.92 2.57 2.70
CA SER A 97 3.15 3.39 2.64
C SER A 97 4.34 2.68 1.97
N LYS A 98 4.31 1.35 1.92
CA LYS A 98 5.33 0.49 1.29
C LYS A 98 4.94 0.03 -0.11
N GLY A 99 3.72 0.33 -0.54
CA GLY A 99 3.13 -0.12 -1.80
C GLY A 99 1.85 -0.91 -1.59
N GLU A 100 1.49 -1.69 -2.62
CA GLU A 100 0.19 -2.35 -2.67
C GLU A 100 0.12 -3.51 -1.66
N LEU A 101 -0.76 -3.36 -0.67
CA LEU A 101 -1.09 -4.40 0.30
C LEU A 101 -2.42 -5.03 -0.11
N GLY A 102 -2.37 -6.30 -0.52
CA GLY A 102 -3.53 -7.04 -0.98
C GLY A 102 -3.99 -8.10 0.01
N PHE A 103 -5.29 -8.42 -0.02
CA PHE A 103 -5.90 -9.53 0.70
C PHE A 103 -6.75 -10.33 -0.28
N TYR A 104 -6.40 -11.59 -0.46
CA TYR A 104 -7.19 -12.59 -1.16
C TYR A 104 -7.93 -13.43 -0.12
N LEU A 105 -9.26 -13.39 -0.16
CA LEU A 105 -10.14 -14.07 0.79
C LEU A 105 -11.03 -15.04 0.04
N VAL A 106 -11.23 -16.22 0.62
CA VAL A 106 -12.20 -17.23 0.16
C VAL A 106 -13.16 -17.50 1.30
N SER A 107 -14.46 -17.41 1.03
CA SER A 107 -15.54 -17.75 1.96
C SER A 107 -16.29 -18.99 1.49
N ASP A 108 -16.65 -19.83 2.45
CA ASP A 108 -17.54 -20.98 2.32
C ASP A 108 -18.93 -20.73 2.93
N GLY A 109 -19.26 -19.48 3.28
CA GLY A 109 -20.46 -19.11 4.03
C GLY A 109 -20.30 -19.17 5.56
N GLY A 110 -19.12 -19.58 6.05
CA GLY A 110 -18.77 -19.58 7.46
C GLY A 110 -18.51 -18.19 8.04
N ILE A 111 -18.31 -18.14 9.35
CA ILE A 111 -17.91 -16.92 10.09
C ILE A 111 -16.41 -16.65 9.91
N ALA A 112 -15.62 -17.71 9.72
CA ALA A 112 -14.19 -17.62 9.47
C ALA A 112 -13.90 -17.73 7.95
N PRO A 113 -12.87 -17.05 7.44
CA PRO A 113 -12.47 -17.23 6.06
C PRO A 113 -11.94 -18.66 5.85
N TYR A 114 -12.39 -19.32 4.79
CA TYR A 114 -11.87 -20.62 4.38
C TYR A 114 -10.38 -20.53 4.03
N ARG A 115 -10.00 -19.45 3.32
CA ARG A 115 -8.61 -19.12 3.03
C ARG A 115 -8.43 -17.61 3.08
N MET A 116 -7.32 -17.19 3.68
CA MET A 116 -6.83 -15.82 3.60
C MET A 116 -5.39 -15.86 3.12
N HIS A 117 -5.10 -15.21 2.00
CA HIS A 117 -3.75 -14.98 1.53
C HIS A 117 -3.50 -13.49 1.42
N VAL A 118 -2.57 -12.98 2.22
CA VAL A 118 -2.13 -11.59 2.12
C VAL A 118 -1.16 -11.48 0.94
N ARG A 119 -1.09 -10.34 0.28
CA ARG A 119 -0.07 -9.96 -0.70
C ARG A 119 0.67 -8.78 -0.12
N SER A 120 1.78 -9.06 0.56
CA SER A 120 2.58 -8.04 1.20
C SER A 120 3.44 -7.28 0.20
N SER A 121 3.41 -5.96 0.38
CA SER A 121 4.28 -5.01 -0.32
C SER A 121 5.75 -5.23 0.05
N SER A 122 6.03 -5.47 1.34
CA SER A 122 7.40 -5.70 1.84
C SER A 122 8.07 -6.92 1.22
N LEU A 123 7.40 -8.08 1.16
CA LEU A 123 8.00 -9.30 0.60
C LEU A 123 8.37 -9.12 -0.86
N ILE A 124 7.48 -8.47 -1.63
CA ILE A 124 7.67 -8.26 -3.05
C ILE A 124 8.84 -7.31 -3.31
N ASN A 125 8.92 -6.20 -2.58
CA ASN A 125 10.03 -5.26 -2.70
C ASN A 125 11.37 -5.87 -2.19
N LEU A 126 11.33 -6.79 -1.23
CA LEU A 126 12.52 -7.50 -0.71
C LEU A 126 13.17 -8.40 -1.76
N THR A 127 12.41 -8.97 -2.69
CA THR A 127 12.97 -9.86 -3.74
C THR A 127 14.05 -9.19 -4.59
N LEU A 128 14.00 -7.86 -4.74
CA LEU A 128 14.96 -7.06 -5.51
C LEU A 128 16.23 -6.73 -4.74
N LEU A 129 16.25 -6.95 -3.43
CA LEU A 129 17.35 -6.51 -2.58
C LEU A 129 18.68 -7.07 -3.07
N ARG A 130 18.70 -8.35 -3.46
CA ARG A 130 19.89 -8.99 -4.01
C ARG A 130 20.41 -8.23 -5.22
N ASP A 131 19.55 -7.97 -6.20
CA ASP A 131 19.95 -7.35 -7.47
C ASP A 131 20.40 -5.91 -7.28
N MET A 132 19.82 -5.17 -6.34
CA MET A 132 20.24 -3.82 -5.98
C MET A 132 21.64 -3.76 -5.31
N LEU A 133 22.13 -4.87 -4.77
CA LEU A 133 23.41 -4.93 -4.06
C LEU A 133 24.57 -5.41 -4.95
N ILE A 134 24.29 -5.94 -6.13
CA ILE A 134 25.32 -6.42 -7.05
C ILE A 134 26.19 -5.22 -7.49
N GLY A 135 27.49 -5.30 -7.22
CA GLY A 135 28.45 -4.25 -7.54
C GLY A 135 28.61 -3.17 -6.46
N GLY A 136 27.82 -3.22 -5.38
CA GLY A 136 27.94 -2.32 -4.22
C GLY A 136 28.95 -2.78 -3.17
N GLN A 137 29.23 -1.90 -2.22
CA GLN A 137 30.05 -2.21 -1.05
C GLN A 137 29.19 -2.82 0.08
N PHE A 138 29.83 -3.49 1.03
CA PHE A 138 29.12 -4.03 2.20
C PHE A 138 28.38 -2.94 3.00
N GLY A 139 28.92 -1.72 3.05
CA GLY A 139 28.25 -0.58 3.69
C GLY A 139 26.93 -0.18 3.00
N ASP A 140 26.84 -0.38 1.69
CA ASP A 140 25.64 -0.06 0.91
C ASP A 140 24.46 -0.99 1.22
N LEU A 141 24.73 -2.15 1.83
CA LEU A 141 23.70 -3.07 2.29
C LEU A 141 22.71 -2.38 3.22
N PHE A 142 23.21 -1.67 4.24
CA PHE A 142 22.35 -1.06 5.26
C PHE A 142 21.54 0.09 4.69
N VAL A 143 22.15 0.92 3.84
CA VAL A 143 21.47 2.07 3.22
C VAL A 143 20.41 1.58 2.24
N THR A 144 20.75 0.59 1.42
CA THR A 144 19.83 0.01 0.43
C THR A 144 18.68 -0.70 1.14
N PHE A 145 18.98 -1.56 2.12
CA PHE A 145 17.98 -2.25 2.93
C PHE A 145 17.03 -1.28 3.63
N GLY A 146 17.57 -0.24 4.28
CA GLY A 146 16.77 0.80 4.93
C GLY A 146 15.90 1.60 3.93
N SER A 147 16.42 1.84 2.72
CA SER A 147 15.68 2.58 1.68
C SER A 147 14.49 1.80 1.11
N VAL A 148 14.45 0.47 1.24
CA VAL A 148 13.30 -0.34 0.81
C VAL A 148 12.13 -0.19 1.78
N ASP A 149 12.41 0.15 3.05
CA ASP A 149 11.42 0.26 4.14
C ASP A 149 10.62 -1.04 4.30
N LEU A 150 11.29 -2.05 4.86
CA LEU A 150 10.72 -3.38 5.05
C LEU A 150 10.15 -3.56 6.46
N ASN A 151 9.00 -4.21 6.56
CA ASN A 151 8.50 -4.74 7.82
C ASN A 151 8.58 -6.26 7.81
N MET A 152 9.42 -6.83 8.66
CA MET A 152 9.62 -8.29 8.69
C MET A 152 8.35 -9.05 9.10
N GLY A 153 7.47 -8.46 9.91
CA GLY A 153 6.17 -9.07 10.24
C GLY A 153 5.24 -9.19 9.04
N GLU A 154 5.37 -8.31 8.03
CA GLU A 154 4.61 -8.40 6.77
C GLU A 154 5.25 -9.41 5.80
N VAL A 155 6.50 -9.79 6.02
CA VAL A 155 7.26 -10.75 5.20
C VAL A 155 7.02 -12.18 5.67
N ASP A 156 6.91 -12.40 6.98
CA ASP A 156 6.87 -13.72 7.65
C ASP A 156 5.47 -14.38 7.70
N ARG A 157 4.45 -13.65 7.25
CA ARG A 157 3.02 -14.00 7.20
C ARG A 157 2.65 -15.37 6.60
#